data_AF-A0A7J4B1P8-F1
#
_entry.id   AF-A0A7J4B1P8-F1
#
_cell.length_a   1.000
_cell.length_b   1.000
_cell.length_c   1.000
_cell.angle_alpha   90.00
_cell.angle_beta   90.00
_cell.angle_gamma   90.00
#
_symmetry.space_group_name_H-M   'P 1'
#
loop_
_entity.id
_entity.type
_entity.pdbx_description
1 polymer ?
#
loop_
_entity_poly.entity_id
_entity_poly.type
_entity_poly.pdbx_seq_one_letter_code
_entity_poly.pdbx_strand_id
1 'polypeptide(L)'
;MIGKITSGELEIIVYDNKDEPSPLAKPILRQAERHLDIYPPERVDKIVLMYASARLRNTPLELVCSECGLLYGTVKPEEYSLGVKCSRCGGKLGVNPTPGVRIRRGKSKRMRRIFKKIAKTVELLEKYGRDAALALAGRGLSLKTVEKILLRKNATGEDIVKLIVEAERRRFQKASEA
;
A
#
# COMPACT_ATOMS: atom_id res chain seq x y z
N MET A 1 49.07 32.93 2.85
CA MET A 1 48.03 33.19 1.82
C MET A 1 48.20 34.60 1.25
N ILE A 2 48.10 35.66 2.06
CA ILE A 2 48.31 37.05 1.61
C ILE A 2 49.68 37.24 0.96
N GLY A 3 50.77 36.75 1.58
CA GLY A 3 52.13 36.86 1.01
C GLY A 3 52.31 36.21 -0.37
N LYS A 4 51.50 35.19 -0.71
CA LYS A 4 51.52 34.53 -2.02
C LYS A 4 50.72 35.27 -3.08
N ILE A 5 49.75 36.08 -2.66
CA ILE A 5 49.02 37.01 -3.53
C ILE A 5 49.93 38.18 -3.87
N THR A 6 50.62 38.75 -2.86
CA THR A 6 51.55 39.87 -3.08
C THR A 6 52.80 39.48 -3.88
N SER A 7 53.24 38.22 -3.79
CA SER A 7 54.37 37.72 -4.60
C SER A 7 54.00 37.33 -6.03
N GLY A 8 52.72 37.40 -6.40
CA GLY A 8 52.22 37.01 -7.73
C GLY A 8 52.14 35.49 -7.96
N GLU A 9 52.43 34.66 -6.95
CA GLU A 9 52.25 33.20 -7.03
C GLU A 9 50.77 32.79 -7.11
N LEU A 10 49.86 33.64 -6.63
CA LEU A 10 48.42 33.45 -6.70
C LEU A 10 47.79 34.56 -7.53
N GLU A 11 47.26 34.19 -8.69
CA GLU A 11 46.48 35.09 -9.54
C GLU A 11 45.06 35.27 -8.98
N ILE A 12 44.61 36.52 -8.87
CA ILE A 12 43.25 36.85 -8.49
C ILE A 12 42.45 37.16 -9.76
N ILE A 13 41.44 36.33 -10.03
CA ILE A 13 40.48 36.55 -11.10
C ILE A 13 39.20 37.09 -10.48
N VAL A 14 38.82 38.31 -10.85
CA VAL A 14 37.54 38.91 -10.45
C VAL A 14 36.49 38.51 -11.47
N TYR A 15 35.45 37.83 -11.01
CA TYR A 15 34.31 37.46 -11.84
C TYR A 15 33.21 38.51 -11.65
N ASP A 16 33.01 39.40 -12.63
CA ASP A 16 32.01 40.50 -12.54
C ASP A 16 30.69 40.20 -13.25
N ASN A 17 30.60 39.05 -13.94
CA ASN A 17 29.48 38.75 -14.81
C ASN A 17 28.16 38.69 -14.02
N LYS A 18 27.29 39.67 -14.26
CA LYS A 18 25.97 39.78 -13.60
C LYS A 18 24.91 38.88 -14.25
N ASP A 19 25.14 38.45 -15.48
CA ASP A 19 24.17 37.69 -16.27
C ASP A 19 24.35 36.18 -16.13
N GLU A 20 25.47 35.71 -15.56
CA GLU A 20 25.70 34.28 -15.26
C GLU A 20 25.99 34.01 -13.79
N PRO A 21 25.51 32.88 -13.23
CA PRO A 21 25.89 32.47 -11.89
C PRO A 21 27.40 32.23 -11.77
N SER A 22 27.97 32.56 -10.62
CA SER A 22 29.38 32.29 -10.35
C SER A 22 29.69 30.79 -10.48
N PRO A 23 30.94 30.40 -10.79
CA PRO A 23 31.34 29.00 -10.85
C PRO A 23 31.01 28.21 -9.56
N LEU A 24 31.03 28.89 -8.40
CA LEU A 24 30.61 28.31 -7.11
C LEU A 24 29.09 28.17 -6.98
N ALA A 25 28.31 29.08 -7.58
CA ALA A 25 26.86 29.04 -7.57
C ALA A 25 26.29 28.01 -8.56
N LYS A 26 26.95 27.77 -9.71
CA LYS A 26 26.50 26.82 -10.75
C LYS A 26 26.13 25.42 -10.20
N PRO A 27 26.95 24.72 -9.39
CA PRO A 27 26.58 23.42 -8.84
C PRO A 27 25.42 23.50 -7.82
N ILE A 28 25.33 24.58 -7.04
CA ILE A 28 24.24 24.81 -6.07
C ILE A 28 22.91 25.02 -6.80
N LEU A 29 22.91 25.82 -7.86
CA LEU A 29 21.71 26.07 -8.67
C LEU A 29 21.27 24.80 -9.41
N ARG A 30 22.19 24.02 -9.98
CA ARG A 30 21.86 22.71 -10.57
C ARG A 30 21.26 21.73 -9.56
N GLN A 31 21.72 21.78 -8.30
CA GLN A 31 21.14 20.97 -7.23
C GLN A 31 19.74 21.47 -6.84
N ALA A 32 19.53 22.79 -6.79
CA ALA A 32 18.22 23.38 -6.54
C ALA A 32 17.22 23.07 -7.67
N GLU A 33 17.66 23.11 -8.93
CA GLU A 33 16.87 22.70 -10.10
C GLU A 33 16.44 21.23 -10.02
N ARG A 34 17.30 20.33 -9.52
CA ARG A 34 16.93 18.93 -9.28
C ARG A 34 15.90 18.76 -8.16
N HIS A 35 15.80 19.72 -7.23
CA HIS A 35 14.80 19.75 -6.17
C HIS A 35 13.53 20.53 -6.58
N LEU A 36 13.50 21.14 -7.76
CA LEU A 36 12.28 21.60 -8.41
C LEU A 36 11.54 20.40 -9.05
N ASP A 37 11.31 19.37 -8.24
CA ASP A 37 10.23 18.44 -8.55
C ASP A 37 8.94 19.27 -8.49
N ILE A 38 8.14 19.24 -9.56
CA ILE A 38 6.93 20.06 -9.73
C ILE A 38 5.94 19.88 -8.54
N TYR A 39 6.13 18.80 -7.76
CA TYR A 39 5.42 18.51 -6.54
C TYR A 39 6.39 18.36 -5.35
N PRO A 40 6.32 19.22 -4.32
CA PRO A 40 7.02 18.96 -3.05
C PRO A 40 6.68 17.55 -2.51
N PRO A 41 7.62 16.86 -1.85
CA PRO A 41 7.51 15.45 -1.49
C PRO A 41 6.24 15.12 -0.69
N GLU A 42 5.77 16.04 0.16
CA GLU A 42 4.54 15.88 0.93
C GLU A 42 3.30 15.79 0.03
N ARG A 43 3.31 16.44 -1.14
CA ARG A 43 2.21 16.35 -2.11
C ARG A 43 2.27 15.05 -2.92
N VAL A 44 3.46 14.53 -3.21
CA VAL A 44 3.62 13.24 -3.89
C VAL A 44 3.05 12.11 -3.03
N ASP A 45 3.38 12.08 -1.73
CA ASP A 45 2.86 11.07 -0.81
C ASP A 45 1.33 11.12 -0.69
N LYS A 46 0.75 12.34 -0.65
CA LYS A 46 -0.71 12.51 -0.66
C LYS A 46 -1.35 11.96 -1.92
N ILE A 47 -0.76 12.20 -3.10
CA ILE A 47 -1.27 11.65 -4.37
C ILE A 47 -1.21 10.12 -4.36
N VAL A 48 -0.10 9.54 -3.90
CA VAL A 48 0.06 8.09 -3.80
C VAL A 48 -1.00 7.49 -2.88
N LEU A 49 -1.22 8.09 -1.71
CA LEU A 49 -2.23 7.63 -0.76
C LEU A 49 -3.65 7.77 -1.31
N MET A 50 -3.95 8.87 -2.00
CA MET A 50 -5.24 9.08 -2.65
C MET A 50 -5.52 8.01 -3.71
N TYR A 51 -4.54 7.74 -4.58
CA TYR A 51 -4.68 6.70 -5.61
C TYR A 51 -4.79 5.30 -4.99
N ALA A 52 -3.98 5.01 -3.96
CA ALA A 52 -4.07 3.75 -3.24
C ALA A 52 -5.41 3.56 -2.53
N SER A 53 -5.96 4.63 -1.92
CA SER A 53 -7.28 4.63 -1.30
C SER A 53 -8.36 4.30 -2.32
N ALA A 54 -8.39 5.01 -3.45
CA ALA A 54 -9.35 4.78 -4.53
C ALA A 54 -9.27 3.34 -5.06
N ARG A 55 -8.06 2.82 -5.26
CA ARG A 55 -7.82 1.43 -5.65
C ARG A 55 -8.37 0.45 -4.62
N LEU A 56 -8.00 0.59 -3.34
CA LEU A 56 -8.39 -0.35 -2.29
C LEU A 56 -9.91 -0.40 -2.15
N ARG A 57 -10.57 0.76 -2.14
CA ARG A 57 -12.03 0.86 -2.04
C ARG A 57 -12.77 0.20 -3.20
N ASN A 58 -12.18 0.22 -4.40
CA ASN A 58 -12.78 -0.34 -5.61
C ASN A 58 -12.26 -1.74 -5.98
N THR A 59 -11.39 -2.33 -5.18
CA THR A 59 -10.85 -3.67 -5.49
C THR A 59 -11.93 -4.72 -5.27
N PRO A 60 -12.30 -5.50 -6.29
CA PRO A 60 -13.33 -6.54 -6.15
C PRO A 60 -12.86 -7.68 -5.24
N LEU A 61 -13.67 -8.01 -4.23
CA LEU A 61 -13.47 -9.15 -3.34
C LEU A 61 -14.52 -10.23 -3.62
N GLU A 62 -14.08 -11.42 -4.02
CA GLU A 62 -14.96 -12.58 -4.18
C GLU A 62 -15.39 -13.13 -2.81
N LEU A 63 -16.68 -13.08 -2.51
CA LEU A 63 -17.25 -13.65 -1.28
C LEU A 63 -17.60 -15.12 -1.47
N VAL A 64 -17.06 -15.97 -0.59
CA VAL A 64 -17.27 -17.42 -0.59
C VAL A 64 -17.73 -17.87 0.79
N CYS A 65 -18.72 -18.76 0.81
CA CYS A 65 -19.21 -19.37 2.04
C CYS A 65 -18.13 -20.24 2.69
N SER A 66 -17.85 -19.96 3.97
CA SER A 66 -16.82 -20.67 4.76
C SER A 66 -17.19 -22.12 5.07
N GLU A 67 -18.48 -22.47 4.95
CA GLU A 67 -19.00 -23.81 5.16
C GLU A 67 -19.08 -24.55 3.83
N CYS A 68 -19.99 -24.18 2.93
CA CYS A 68 -20.27 -24.99 1.73
C CYS A 68 -19.38 -24.67 0.52
N GLY A 69 -18.60 -23.57 0.55
CA GLY A 69 -17.76 -23.13 -0.56
C GLY A 69 -18.53 -22.48 -1.72
N LEU A 70 -19.81 -22.15 -1.54
CA LEU A 70 -20.57 -21.43 -2.55
C LEU A 70 -19.96 -20.04 -2.77
N LEU A 71 -19.65 -19.70 -4.02
CA LEU A 71 -19.37 -18.33 -4.44
C LEU A 71 -20.67 -17.54 -4.39
N TYR A 72 -20.73 -16.54 -3.51
CA TYR A 72 -21.90 -15.69 -3.32
C TYR A 72 -21.93 -14.55 -4.34
N GLY A 73 -20.77 -13.97 -4.63
CA GLY A 73 -20.62 -12.86 -5.57
C GLY A 73 -19.34 -12.09 -5.31
N THR A 74 -19.25 -10.91 -5.90
CA THR A 74 -18.12 -10.00 -5.74
C THR A 74 -18.59 -8.71 -5.10
N VAL A 75 -17.86 -8.20 -4.12
CA VAL A 75 -18.18 -6.96 -3.40
C VAL A 75 -16.97 -6.05 -3.37
N LYS A 76 -17.18 -4.74 -3.47
CA LYS A 76 -16.12 -3.76 -3.21
C LYS A 76 -16.08 -3.41 -1.71
N PRO A 77 -14.91 -3.12 -1.12
CA PRO A 77 -14.82 -2.70 0.28
C PRO A 77 -15.75 -1.53 0.65
N GLU A 78 -15.94 -0.57 -0.25
CA GLU A 78 -16.84 0.59 -0.03
C GLU A 78 -18.32 0.20 0.06
N GLU A 79 -18.71 -0.87 -0.64
CA GLU A 79 -20.07 -1.41 -0.69
C GLU A 79 -20.29 -2.50 0.39
N TYR A 80 -19.24 -2.91 1.10
CA TYR A 80 -19.32 -4.02 2.05
C TYR A 80 -20.18 -3.67 3.27
N SER A 81 -21.09 -4.58 3.61
CA SER A 81 -21.95 -4.51 4.80
C SER A 81 -21.90 -5.82 5.58
N LEU A 82 -22.00 -5.72 6.90
CA LEU A 82 -22.07 -6.88 7.79
C LEU A 82 -23.40 -7.63 7.65
N GLY A 83 -23.41 -8.91 8.03
CA GLY A 83 -24.63 -9.69 8.22
C GLY A 83 -25.10 -10.53 7.02
N VAL A 84 -24.37 -10.51 5.89
CA VAL A 84 -24.72 -11.34 4.73
C VAL A 84 -24.44 -12.82 5.01
N LYS A 85 -25.45 -13.67 4.82
CA LYS A 85 -25.36 -15.13 4.99
C LYS A 85 -25.47 -15.85 3.66
N CYS A 86 -24.92 -17.06 3.60
CA CYS A 86 -25.01 -17.93 2.44
C CYS A 86 -26.46 -18.37 2.21
N SER A 87 -26.99 -18.10 1.02
CA SER A 87 -28.34 -18.52 0.60
C SER A 87 -28.53 -20.04 0.54
N ARG A 88 -27.44 -20.82 0.44
CA ARG A 88 -27.51 -22.29 0.33
C ARG A 88 -27.51 -23.02 1.67
N CYS A 89 -26.77 -22.54 2.67
CA CYS A 89 -26.60 -23.27 3.94
C CYS A 89 -26.67 -22.38 5.19
N GLY A 90 -27.01 -21.10 5.06
CA GLY A 90 -27.06 -20.14 6.17
C GLY A 90 -25.70 -19.76 6.78
N GLY A 91 -24.62 -20.27 6.19
CA GLY A 91 -23.26 -20.09 6.65
C GLY A 91 -22.69 -18.69 6.43
N LYS A 92 -21.55 -18.40 7.05
CA LYS A 92 -20.89 -17.08 6.97
C LYS A 92 -20.03 -16.95 5.71
N LEU A 93 -19.90 -15.71 5.21
CA LEU A 93 -19.16 -15.39 4.00
C LEU A 93 -17.80 -14.76 4.32
N GLY A 94 -16.76 -15.29 3.70
CA GLY A 94 -15.40 -14.76 3.77
C GLY A 94 -14.87 -14.40 2.38
N VAL A 95 -13.67 -13.82 2.32
CA VAL A 95 -13.02 -13.47 1.05
C VAL A 95 -12.27 -14.68 0.49
N ASN A 96 -12.41 -14.91 -0.82
CA ASN A 96 -11.65 -15.93 -1.54
C ASN A 96 -10.16 -15.54 -1.62
N PRO A 97 -9.25 -16.31 -1.03
CA PRO A 97 -7.81 -16.02 -1.10
C PRO A 97 -7.19 -16.33 -2.48
N THR A 98 -7.95 -16.91 -3.40
CA THR A 98 -7.53 -17.29 -4.76
C THR A 98 -8.65 -16.93 -5.75
N PRO A 99 -8.75 -15.65 -6.15
CA PRO A 99 -9.76 -15.19 -7.10
C PRO A 99 -9.75 -16.00 -8.40
N GLY A 100 -10.92 -16.20 -9.01
CA GLY A 100 -11.11 -16.97 -10.24
C GLY A 100 -11.02 -18.50 -10.07
N VAL A 101 -10.63 -19.00 -8.90
CA VAL A 101 -10.60 -20.45 -8.61
C VAL A 101 -11.88 -20.84 -7.88
N ARG A 102 -12.67 -21.72 -8.52
CA ARG A 102 -13.87 -22.28 -7.90
C ARG A 102 -13.49 -23.13 -6.68
N ILE A 103 -13.88 -22.65 -5.49
CA ILE A 103 -13.71 -23.37 -4.25
C ILE A 103 -14.83 -24.42 -4.14
N ARG A 104 -14.45 -25.69 -4.01
CA ARG A 104 -15.40 -26.79 -3.75
C ARG A 104 -14.94 -27.53 -2.52
N ARG A 105 -15.88 -27.86 -1.62
CA ARG A 105 -15.57 -28.73 -0.48
C ARG A 105 -14.95 -30.03 -0.99
N GLY A 106 -13.72 -30.29 -0.58
CA GLY A 106 -12.94 -31.45 -1.01
C GLY A 106 -11.99 -31.89 0.09
N LYS A 107 -11.65 -33.19 0.12
CA LYS A 107 -10.83 -33.78 1.19
C LYS A 107 -9.35 -33.43 1.09
N SER A 108 -8.90 -32.79 0.01
CA SER A 108 -7.48 -32.51 -0.25
C SER A 108 -6.89 -31.55 0.79
N LYS A 109 -5.60 -31.75 1.11
CA LYS A 109 -4.85 -30.90 2.05
C LYS A 109 -4.84 -29.43 1.59
N ARG A 110 -4.76 -29.19 0.28
CA ARG A 110 -4.84 -27.86 -0.34
C ARG A 110 -6.19 -27.21 -0.04
N MET A 111 -7.29 -27.92 -0.27
CA MET A 111 -8.63 -27.38 -0.07
C MET A 111 -8.90 -27.07 1.39
N ARG A 112 -8.52 -27.95 2.32
CA ARG A 112 -8.63 -27.68 3.77
C ARG A 112 -7.88 -26.40 4.17
N ARG A 113 -6.70 -26.14 3.60
CA ARG A 113 -5.95 -24.90 3.85
C ARG A 113 -6.69 -23.67 3.33
N ILE A 114 -7.32 -23.76 2.16
CA ILE A 114 -8.11 -22.65 1.61
C ILE A 114 -9.32 -22.36 2.49
N PHE A 115 -10.08 -23.37 2.89
CA PHE A 115 -11.22 -23.20 3.81
C PHE A 115 -10.80 -22.59 5.16
N LYS A 116 -9.64 -22.99 5.71
CA LYS A 116 -9.08 -22.35 6.91
C LYS A 116 -8.75 -20.86 6.70
N LYS A 117 -8.27 -20.47 5.51
CA LYS A 117 -8.04 -19.07 5.18
C LYS A 117 -9.37 -18.30 5.08
N ILE A 118 -10.37 -18.87 4.41
CA ILE A 118 -11.69 -18.26 4.29
C ILE A 118 -12.32 -18.06 5.68
N ALA A 119 -12.29 -19.07 6.54
CA ALA A 119 -12.79 -18.96 7.92
C ALA A 119 -12.11 -17.81 8.69
N LYS A 120 -10.79 -17.64 8.57
CA LYS A 120 -10.10 -16.49 9.17
C LYS A 120 -10.54 -15.15 8.58
N THR A 121 -10.82 -15.07 7.28
CA THR A 121 -11.36 -13.84 6.70
C THR A 121 -12.75 -13.51 7.24
N VAL A 122 -13.60 -14.52 7.52
CA VAL A 122 -14.89 -14.31 8.19
C VAL A 122 -14.69 -13.66 9.55
N GLU A 123 -13.78 -14.19 10.37
CA GLU A 123 -13.50 -13.64 11.71
C GLU A 123 -13.06 -12.16 11.64
N LEU A 124 -12.20 -11.82 10.69
CA LEU A 124 -11.75 -10.44 10.48
C LEU A 124 -12.90 -9.54 10.00
N LEU A 125 -13.68 -10.01 9.04
CA LEU A 125 -14.82 -9.28 8.50
C LEU A 125 -15.89 -9.02 9.56
N GLU A 126 -16.21 -9.99 10.41
CA GLU A 126 -17.20 -9.82 11.49
C GLU A 126 -16.71 -8.85 12.57
N LYS A 127 -15.42 -8.87 12.87
CA LYS A 127 -14.83 -8.05 13.94
C LYS A 127 -14.58 -6.60 13.52
N TYR A 128 -14.13 -6.38 12.28
CA TYR A 128 -13.68 -5.06 11.81
C TYR A 128 -14.50 -4.51 10.63
N GLY A 129 -15.48 -5.25 10.11
CA GLY A 129 -16.40 -4.76 9.08
C GLY A 129 -15.69 -4.30 7.80
N ARG A 130 -16.01 -3.08 7.37
CA ARG A 130 -15.45 -2.46 6.16
C ARG A 130 -13.94 -2.29 6.20
N ASP A 131 -13.37 -2.05 7.37
CA ASP A 131 -11.91 -1.91 7.52
C ASP A 131 -11.19 -3.22 7.23
N ALA A 132 -11.78 -4.36 7.63
CA ALA A 132 -11.27 -5.67 7.23
C ALA A 132 -11.40 -5.91 5.72
N ALA A 133 -12.52 -5.52 5.10
CA ALA A 133 -12.66 -5.61 3.65
C ALA A 133 -11.57 -4.77 2.94
N LEU A 134 -11.33 -3.56 3.42
CA LEU A 134 -10.29 -2.68 2.87
C LEU A 134 -8.88 -3.28 3.01
N ALA A 135 -8.57 -3.85 4.18
CA ALA A 135 -7.27 -4.49 4.42
C ALA A 135 -7.09 -5.79 3.62
N LEU A 136 -8.16 -6.56 3.39
CA LEU A 136 -8.15 -7.77 2.56
C LEU A 136 -8.00 -7.46 1.06
N ALA A 137 -8.31 -6.24 0.62
CA ALA A 137 -8.01 -5.75 -0.74
C ALA A 137 -6.52 -5.40 -0.96
N GLY A 138 -5.70 -5.44 0.10
CA GLY A 138 -4.26 -5.24 0.00
C GLY A 138 -3.57 -6.34 -0.81
N ARG A 139 -2.66 -5.94 -1.70
CA ARG A 139 -1.96 -6.86 -2.61
C ARG A 139 -0.81 -7.58 -1.90
N GLY A 140 -0.76 -8.91 -2.05
CA GLY A 140 0.36 -9.70 -1.53
C GLY A 140 0.46 -9.76 0.01
N LEU A 141 -0.55 -9.24 0.73
CA LEU A 141 -0.58 -9.25 2.18
C LEU A 141 -0.99 -10.63 2.70
N SER A 142 -0.29 -11.09 3.74
CA SER A 142 -0.68 -12.30 4.46
C SER A 142 -1.81 -11.99 5.45
N LEU A 143 -2.66 -12.97 5.77
CA LEU A 143 -3.72 -12.80 6.78
C LEU A 143 -3.17 -12.34 8.14
N LYS A 144 -1.94 -12.76 8.50
CA LYS A 144 -1.27 -12.29 9.71
C LYS A 144 -0.90 -10.81 9.64
N THR A 145 -0.52 -10.32 8.46
CA THR A 145 -0.22 -8.90 8.23
C THR A 145 -1.48 -8.08 8.29
N VAL A 146 -2.56 -8.55 7.65
CA VAL A 146 -3.89 -7.92 7.69
C VAL A 146 -4.38 -7.80 9.14
N GLU A 147 -4.31 -8.87 9.92
CA GLU A 147 -4.69 -8.87 11.34
C GLU A 147 -3.87 -7.86 12.16
N LYS A 148 -2.55 -7.77 11.93
CA LYS A 148 -1.69 -6.77 12.59
C LYS A 148 -2.07 -5.32 12.26
N ILE A 149 -2.49 -5.06 11.01
CA ILE A 149 -2.96 -3.73 10.60
C ILE A 149 -4.24 -3.39 11.36
N LEU A 150 -5.22 -4.31 11.36
CA LEU A 150 -6.53 -4.13 12.00
C LEU A 150 -6.47 -4.04 13.54
N LEU A 151 -5.44 -4.60 14.17
CA LEU A 151 -5.24 -4.50 15.63
C LEU A 151 -4.81 -3.11 16.11
N ARG A 152 -4.35 -2.21 15.23
CA ARG A 152 -3.95 -0.86 15.62
C ARG A 152 -5.19 -0.01 15.93
N LYS A 153 -5.55 0.03 17.23
CA LYS A 153 -6.77 0.64 17.81
C LYS A 153 -7.10 2.09 17.38
N ASN A 154 -6.15 2.86 16.86
CA ASN A 154 -6.32 4.28 16.53
C ASN A 154 -6.37 4.56 15.01
N ALA A 155 -6.37 3.54 14.16
CA ALA A 155 -6.35 3.76 12.72
C ALA A 155 -7.77 4.08 12.21
N THR A 156 -8.01 5.33 11.83
CA THR A 156 -9.19 5.71 11.04
C THR A 156 -9.01 5.24 9.58
N GLY A 157 -10.05 5.36 8.73
CA GLY A 157 -9.99 4.87 7.35
C GLY A 157 -8.76 5.31 6.54
N GLU A 158 -8.30 6.56 6.68
CA GLU A 158 -7.07 7.04 6.02
C GLU A 158 -5.79 6.42 6.62
N ASP A 159 -5.76 6.21 7.93
CA ASP A 159 -4.62 5.59 8.60
C ASP A 159 -4.48 4.12 8.21
N ILE A 160 -5.61 3.41 8.05
CA ILE A 160 -5.62 2.03 7.57
C ILE A 160 -5.05 1.94 6.16
N VAL A 161 -5.43 2.86 5.26
CA VAL A 161 -4.86 2.92 3.89
C VAL A 161 -3.35 3.09 3.94
N LYS A 162 -2.84 4.04 4.75
CA LYS A 162 -1.39 4.24 4.93
C LYS A 162 -0.70 2.95 5.37
N LEU A 163 -1.24 2.27 6.38
CA LEU A 163 -0.69 1.02 6.90
C LEU A 163 -0.69 -0.12 5.87
N ILE A 164 -1.73 -0.21 5.04
CA ILE A 164 -1.80 -1.18 3.95
C ILE A 164 -0.71 -0.88 2.92
N VAL A 165 -0.58 0.37 2.47
CA VAL A 165 0.42 0.79 1.48
C VAL A 165 1.84 0.55 1.98
N GLU A 166 2.13 0.86 3.23
CA GLU A 166 3.42 0.56 3.86
C GLU A 166 3.70 -0.95 3.88
N ALA A 167 2.69 -1.76 4.23
CA ALA A 167 2.83 -3.21 4.27
C ALA A 167 3.06 -3.80 2.87
N GLU A 168 2.40 -3.27 1.85
CA GLU A 168 2.62 -3.63 0.43
C GLU A 168 4.06 -3.29 0.02
N ARG A 169 4.52 -2.04 0.25
CA ARG A 169 5.89 -1.60 -0.07
C ARG A 169 6.95 -2.51 0.56
N ARG A 170 6.83 -2.79 1.87
CA ARG A 170 7.75 -3.70 2.59
C ARG A 170 7.77 -5.11 2.01
N ARG A 171 6.63 -5.58 1.47
CA ARG A 171 6.55 -6.91 0.87
C ARG A 171 7.24 -6.95 -0.49
N PHE A 172 7.11 -5.89 -1.29
CA PHE A 172 7.78 -5.76 -2.59
C PHE A 172 9.31 -5.66 -2.42
N GLN A 173 9.81 -4.84 -1.50
CA GLN A 173 11.25 -4.72 -1.22
C GLN A 173 11.90 -6.07 -0.87
N LYS A 174 11.26 -6.83 0.03
CA LYS A 174 11.72 -8.18 0.39
C LYS A 174 11.64 -9.20 -0.75
N ALA A 175 10.85 -8.93 -1.78
CA ALA A 175 10.72 -9.79 -2.95
C ALA A 175 11.69 -9.40 -4.08
N SER A 176 12.20 -8.16 -4.10
CA SER A 176 13.25 -7.73 -5.03
C SER A 176 14.66 -8.09 -4.57
N GLU A 177 14.83 -8.37 -3.27
CA GLU A 177 16.12 -8.75 -2.66
C GLU A 177 16.35 -10.28 -2.60
N ALA A 178 15.35 -11.08 -3.00
CA ALA A 178 15.36 -12.55 -2.91
C ALA A 178 15.23 -13.20 -4.29
#